data_AF-A0A1F5Z4I2-F1
#
_entry.id   AF-A0A1F5Z4I2-F1
#
_cell.length_a   1.000
_cell.length_b   1.000
_cell.length_c   1.000
_cell.angle_alpha   90.00
_cell.angle_beta   90.00
_cell.angle_gamma   90.00
#
_symmetry.space_group_name_H-M   'P 1'
#
loop_
_entity.id
_entity.type
_entity.pdbx_description
1 polymer ?
#
loop_
_entity_poly.entity_id
_entity_poly.type
_entity_poly.pdbx_seq_one_letter_code
_entity_poly.pdbx_strand_id
1 'polypeptide(L)'
;MASNNSLKERFGRTFGGNTLLGNGGDDFFDKTPENQAMEIGWAEGCPVPTSVVANRGPETSAKRYGEIIMARQLIWESARFNNLDLFTELTKDVDRLLPGEPAGTYEPGNVPGSHPEEIIANNTHWGFALPRILIVAYGKKDEGRGNRVMVALQTVDDVMKRHFDSPHEFMAVLAESLIGLGVDKDQILRNILSAGYLQENNTYTSYQLLVTEMMNHSPELIERYKQLTQEEKHEFGIA
;
A
#
# COMPACT_ATOMS: atom_id res chain seq x y z
N MET A 1 11.76 -32.75 5.07
CA MET A 1 10.73 -31.70 5.05
C MET A 1 11.21 -30.64 4.08
N ALA A 2 10.75 -30.70 2.83
CA ALA A 2 11.11 -29.71 1.82
C ALA A 2 10.22 -28.48 2.02
N SER A 3 10.83 -27.32 2.27
CA SER A 3 10.11 -26.06 2.45
C SER A 3 9.43 -25.66 1.14
N ASN A 4 8.15 -25.30 1.25
CA ASN A 4 7.22 -24.86 0.20
C ASN A 4 7.61 -23.51 -0.48
N ASN A 5 8.89 -23.27 -0.75
CA ASN A 5 9.38 -21.99 -1.31
C ASN A 5 9.07 -21.80 -2.81
N SER A 6 8.61 -22.83 -3.54
CA SER A 6 8.42 -22.75 -4.98
C SER A 6 7.13 -22.04 -5.44
N LEU A 7 6.24 -21.64 -4.53
CA LEU A 7 4.96 -21.01 -4.88
C LEU A 7 4.97 -19.48 -4.77
N LYS A 8 6.01 -18.86 -4.18
CA LYS A 8 6.13 -17.40 -4.02
C LYS A 8 7.01 -16.73 -5.10
N GLU A 9 7.73 -17.48 -5.95
CA GLU A 9 8.63 -16.91 -6.97
C GLU A 9 8.07 -17.00 -8.39
N ARG A 10 7.99 -15.86 -9.10
CA ARG A 10 7.74 -15.76 -10.54
C ARG A 10 8.56 -14.62 -11.11
N PHE A 11 8.90 -14.69 -12.39
CA PHE A 11 9.66 -13.64 -13.08
C PHE A 11 11.04 -13.31 -12.44
N GLY A 12 11.63 -14.26 -11.69
CA GLY A 12 12.85 -14.03 -10.92
C GLY A 12 12.65 -13.09 -9.71
N ARG A 13 11.42 -13.00 -9.21
CA ARG A 13 10.99 -12.12 -8.10
C ARG A 13 10.07 -12.87 -7.14
N THR A 14 10.17 -12.54 -5.86
CA THR A 14 9.21 -13.00 -4.85
C THR A 14 7.94 -12.15 -4.90
N PHE A 15 6.77 -12.78 -4.79
CA PHE A 15 5.49 -12.08 -4.68
C PHE A 15 5.51 -11.20 -3.44
N GLY A 16 5.27 -9.90 -3.61
CA GLY A 16 5.41 -8.95 -2.51
C GLY A 16 6.83 -8.81 -1.94
N GLY A 17 7.86 -9.24 -2.68
CA GLY A 17 9.26 -9.12 -2.23
C GLY A 17 9.78 -7.68 -2.19
N ASN A 18 8.99 -6.70 -2.67
CA ASN A 18 9.34 -5.27 -2.68
C ASN A 18 10.64 -4.95 -3.42
N THR A 19 10.96 -5.71 -4.48
CA THR A 19 12.17 -5.51 -5.29
C THR A 19 11.86 -4.76 -6.57
N LEU A 20 12.65 -3.71 -6.88
CA LEU A 20 12.53 -2.96 -8.14
C LEU A 20 13.16 -3.71 -9.32
N LEU A 21 14.38 -4.20 -9.13
CA LEU A 21 15.09 -5.08 -10.05
C LEU A 21 15.12 -6.47 -9.41
N GLY A 22 14.62 -7.48 -10.13
CA GLY A 22 14.67 -8.87 -9.68
C GLY A 22 16.06 -9.48 -9.87
N ASN A 23 16.18 -10.79 -9.64
CA ASN A 23 17.44 -11.52 -9.82
C ASN A 23 17.92 -11.60 -11.29
N GLY A 24 17.06 -11.20 -12.25
CA GLY A 24 17.38 -11.14 -13.68
C GLY A 24 18.09 -9.86 -14.14
N GLY A 25 18.36 -8.89 -13.26
CA GLY A 25 19.13 -7.70 -13.60
C GLY A 25 18.55 -6.86 -14.75
N ASP A 26 19.41 -6.51 -15.72
CA ASP A 26 19.12 -5.59 -16.82
C ASP A 26 18.16 -6.16 -17.89
N ASP A 27 18.00 -7.49 -17.96
CA ASP A 27 17.06 -8.17 -18.88
C ASP A 27 15.61 -7.70 -18.69
N PHE A 28 15.31 -7.08 -17.55
CA PHE A 28 14.02 -6.44 -17.30
C PHE A 28 13.71 -5.33 -18.33
N PHE A 29 14.69 -4.49 -18.67
CA PHE A 29 14.47 -3.33 -19.53
C PHE A 29 14.25 -3.70 -21.01
N ASP A 30 14.68 -4.90 -21.40
CA ASP A 30 14.50 -5.44 -22.76
C ASP A 30 13.12 -6.09 -22.98
N LYS A 31 12.33 -6.28 -21.92
CA LYS A 31 10.98 -6.87 -21.99
C LYS A 31 9.96 -5.87 -22.50
N THR A 32 8.85 -6.37 -23.02
CA THR A 32 7.70 -5.52 -23.39
C THR A 32 7.18 -4.76 -22.17
N PRO A 33 6.59 -3.56 -22.34
CA PRO A 33 6.03 -2.79 -21.23
C PRO A 33 5.00 -3.57 -20.40
N GLU A 34 4.20 -4.42 -21.07
CA GLU A 34 3.22 -5.28 -20.40
C GLU A 34 3.90 -6.29 -19.48
N ASN A 35 4.93 -6.98 -19.96
CA ASN A 35 5.70 -7.90 -19.12
C ASN A 35 6.37 -7.13 -17.97
N GLN A 36 7.00 -6.00 -18.24
CA GLN A 36 7.58 -5.16 -17.18
C GLN A 36 6.57 -4.80 -16.09
N ALA A 37 5.35 -4.42 -16.48
CA ALA A 37 4.27 -4.10 -15.54
C ALA A 37 3.83 -5.32 -14.72
N MET A 38 3.71 -6.49 -15.35
CA MET A 38 3.35 -7.74 -14.65
C MET A 38 4.44 -8.18 -13.67
N GLU A 39 5.72 -8.02 -14.02
CA GLU A 39 6.84 -8.38 -13.15
C GLU A 39 6.95 -7.48 -11.93
N ILE A 40 6.83 -6.16 -12.12
CA ILE A 40 6.84 -5.23 -10.98
C ILE A 40 5.55 -5.39 -10.17
N GLY A 41 4.39 -5.62 -10.81
CA GLY A 41 3.13 -5.90 -10.11
C GLY A 41 3.23 -7.13 -9.20
N TRP A 42 3.91 -8.18 -9.66
CA TRP A 42 4.21 -9.36 -8.84
C TRP A 42 5.08 -9.01 -7.62
N ALA A 43 6.17 -8.26 -7.82
CA ALA A 43 7.03 -7.82 -6.72
C ALA A 43 6.35 -6.85 -5.75
N GLU A 44 5.39 -6.04 -6.22
CA GLU A 44 4.57 -5.18 -5.37
C GLU A 44 3.58 -5.99 -4.53
N GLY A 45 3.14 -7.15 -5.01
CA GLY A 45 2.15 -8.01 -4.37
C GLY A 45 0.73 -7.78 -4.87
N CYS A 46 0.56 -7.28 -6.11
CA CYS A 46 -0.75 -6.99 -6.67
C CYS A 46 -1.49 -8.29 -7.05
N PRO A 47 -2.72 -8.53 -6.56
CA PRO A 47 -3.48 -9.75 -6.86
C PRO A 47 -4.29 -9.68 -8.16
N VAL A 48 -4.44 -8.48 -8.75
CA VAL A 48 -5.23 -8.22 -9.98
C VAL A 48 -4.44 -7.43 -11.04
N PRO A 49 -3.17 -7.78 -11.32
CA PRO A 49 -2.30 -6.95 -12.14
C PRO A 49 -2.79 -6.82 -13.59
N THR A 50 -3.46 -7.83 -14.15
CA THR A 50 -3.94 -7.81 -15.53
C THR A 50 -5.01 -6.73 -15.73
N SER A 51 -5.99 -6.67 -14.83
CA SER A 51 -7.04 -5.64 -14.80
C SER A 51 -6.44 -4.23 -14.65
N VAL A 52 -5.47 -4.07 -13.75
CA VAL A 52 -4.81 -2.77 -13.54
C VAL A 52 -4.04 -2.32 -14.79
N VAL A 53 -3.29 -3.23 -15.42
CA VAL A 53 -2.55 -2.97 -16.66
C VAL A 53 -3.49 -2.64 -17.81
N ALA A 54 -4.58 -3.39 -17.99
CA ALA A 54 -5.56 -3.13 -19.04
C ALA A 54 -6.24 -1.76 -18.89
N ASN A 55 -6.56 -1.36 -17.65
CA ASN A 55 -7.28 -0.11 -17.39
C ASN A 55 -6.39 1.14 -17.45
N ARG A 56 -5.12 1.05 -17.07
CA ARG A 56 -4.21 2.22 -16.95
C ARG A 56 -3.17 2.30 -18.06
N GLY A 57 -2.95 1.21 -18.78
CA GLY A 57 -1.83 1.03 -19.68
C GLY A 57 -0.58 0.50 -18.96
N PRO A 58 0.25 -0.29 -19.66
CA PRO A 58 1.38 -1.01 -19.05
C PRO A 58 2.46 -0.08 -18.48
N GLU A 59 2.86 0.96 -19.21
CA GLU A 59 3.90 1.90 -18.75
C GLU A 59 3.46 2.65 -17.47
N THR A 60 2.21 3.12 -17.44
CA THR A 60 1.63 3.79 -16.27
C THR A 60 1.59 2.85 -15.07
N SER A 61 1.19 1.60 -15.28
CA SER A 61 1.14 0.59 -14.23
C SER A 61 2.52 0.23 -13.70
N ALA A 62 3.49 -0.04 -14.58
CA ALA A 62 4.88 -0.32 -14.20
C ALA A 62 5.48 0.81 -13.37
N LYS A 63 5.33 2.06 -13.84
CA LYS A 63 5.77 3.26 -13.10
C LYS A 63 5.09 3.34 -11.73
N ARG A 64 3.78 3.14 -11.67
CA ARG A 64 3.03 3.24 -10.42
C ARG A 64 3.45 2.18 -9.40
N TYR A 65 3.65 0.94 -9.83
CA TYR A 65 4.16 -0.11 -8.95
C TYR A 65 5.57 0.22 -8.44
N GLY A 66 6.45 0.74 -9.31
CA GLY A 66 7.77 1.20 -8.91
C GLY A 66 7.73 2.32 -7.86
N GLU A 67 6.87 3.32 -8.05
CA GLU A 67 6.64 4.39 -7.06
C GLU A 67 6.18 3.83 -5.71
N ILE A 68 5.27 2.85 -5.72
CA ILE A 68 4.75 2.19 -4.51
C ILE A 68 5.87 1.44 -3.78
N ILE A 69 6.66 0.64 -4.51
CA ILE A 69 7.78 -0.11 -3.94
C ILE A 69 8.80 0.84 -3.29
N MET A 70 9.17 1.93 -3.98
CA MET A 70 10.08 2.94 -3.43
C MET A 70 9.51 3.61 -2.18
N ALA A 71 8.27 4.08 -2.23
CA ALA A 71 7.63 4.75 -1.10
C ALA A 71 7.52 3.81 0.12
N ARG A 72 7.19 2.54 -0.10
CA ARG A 72 7.15 1.52 0.95
C ARG A 72 8.51 1.31 1.58
N GLN A 73 9.56 1.17 0.76
CA GLN A 73 10.92 0.99 1.26
C GLN A 73 11.36 2.16 2.14
N LEU A 74 11.04 3.41 1.77
CA LEU A 74 11.38 4.58 2.57
C LEU A 74 10.69 4.57 3.94
N ILE A 75 9.41 4.19 4.00
CA ILE A 75 8.66 4.06 5.25
C ILE A 75 9.27 2.95 6.12
N TRP A 76 9.58 1.80 5.52
CA TRP A 76 10.18 0.68 6.23
C TRP A 76 11.58 0.98 6.76
N GLU A 77 12.43 1.64 5.98
CA GLU A 77 13.75 2.06 6.45
C GLU A 77 13.63 3.07 7.59
N SER A 78 12.72 4.04 7.48
CA SER A 78 12.45 4.99 8.57
C SER A 78 12.02 4.26 9.85
N ALA A 79 11.11 3.28 9.74
CA ALA A 79 10.70 2.44 10.87
C ALA A 79 11.88 1.64 11.43
N ARG A 80 12.69 1.00 10.58
CA ARG A 80 13.85 0.20 11.00
C ARG A 80 14.84 1.01 11.84
N PHE A 81 15.03 2.29 11.53
CA PHE A 81 15.95 3.16 12.25
C PHE A 81 15.33 3.83 13.49
N ASN A 82 14.05 4.21 13.44
CA ASN A 82 13.43 5.04 14.48
C ASN A 82 12.49 4.25 15.42
N ASN A 83 11.91 3.14 14.96
CA ASN A 83 10.91 2.35 15.68
C ASN A 83 10.90 0.88 15.21
N LEU A 84 11.80 0.07 15.79
CA LEU A 84 12.02 -1.33 15.38
C LEU A 84 10.80 -2.23 15.63
N ASP A 85 10.02 -1.94 16.66
CA ASP A 85 8.81 -2.70 16.98
C ASP A 85 7.76 -2.49 15.87
N LEU A 86 7.49 -1.24 15.50
CA LEU A 86 6.60 -0.92 14.39
C LEU A 86 7.15 -1.45 13.05
N PHE A 87 8.46 -1.43 12.83
CA PHE A 87 9.06 -2.05 11.65
C PHE A 87 8.71 -3.55 11.55
N THR A 88 8.77 -4.27 12.68
CA THR A 88 8.45 -5.70 12.73
C THR A 88 6.98 -5.91 12.35
N GLU A 89 6.06 -5.09 12.87
CA GLU A 89 4.64 -5.19 12.54
C GLU A 89 4.33 -4.78 11.08
N LEU A 90 5.02 -3.76 10.55
CA LEU A 90 4.84 -3.29 9.17
C LEU A 90 5.34 -4.28 8.10
N THR A 91 6.30 -5.14 8.45
CA THR A 91 6.98 -6.05 7.52
C THR A 91 6.61 -7.52 7.68
N LYS A 92 5.72 -7.82 8.63
CA LYS A 92 5.27 -9.18 8.92
C LYS A 92 4.04 -9.56 8.08
N ASP A 93 4.08 -10.77 7.53
CA ASP A 93 2.90 -11.42 6.93
C ASP A 93 1.89 -11.71 8.05
N VAL A 94 0.61 -11.41 7.81
CA VAL A 94 -0.45 -11.56 8.82
C VAL A 94 -1.42 -12.64 8.41
N ASP A 95 -1.83 -13.45 9.38
CA ASP A 95 -2.98 -14.32 9.20
C ASP A 95 -4.22 -13.47 8.94
N ARG A 96 -5.13 -13.95 8.10
CA ARG A 96 -6.44 -13.30 7.95
C ARG A 96 -7.14 -13.24 9.30
N LEU A 97 -7.49 -12.02 9.72
CA LEU A 97 -7.87 -11.70 11.11
C LEU A 97 -9.12 -12.43 11.61
N LEU A 98 -10.01 -12.91 10.73
CA LEU A 98 -11.20 -13.66 11.13
C LEU A 98 -11.51 -14.88 10.23
N PRO A 99 -11.95 -16.01 10.84
CA PRO A 99 -12.65 -17.09 10.13
C PRO A 99 -13.99 -16.54 9.62
N GLY A 100 -14.01 -15.97 8.42
CA GLY A 100 -15.18 -15.29 7.86
C GLY A 100 -14.87 -14.19 6.85
N GLU A 101 -13.61 -13.76 6.76
CA GLU A 101 -13.12 -12.83 5.72
C GLU A 101 -12.30 -13.59 4.67
N PRO A 102 -12.93 -14.44 3.83
CA PRO A 102 -12.22 -15.10 2.75
C PRO A 102 -11.63 -14.04 1.81
N ALA A 103 -10.56 -14.39 1.11
CA ALA A 103 -10.08 -13.56 0.01
C ALA A 103 -11.22 -13.15 -0.92
N GLY A 104 -11.20 -11.89 -1.35
CA GLY A 104 -12.19 -11.35 -2.28
C GLY A 104 -11.83 -11.75 -3.71
N THR A 105 -11.63 -10.76 -4.57
CA THR A 105 -11.37 -11.00 -5.99
C THR A 105 -9.88 -11.02 -6.31
N TYR A 106 -9.32 -12.21 -6.55
CA TYR A 106 -7.96 -12.40 -7.07
C TYR A 106 -7.98 -12.94 -8.49
N GLU A 107 -7.05 -12.52 -9.34
CA GLU A 107 -6.88 -13.10 -10.67
C GLU A 107 -6.28 -14.52 -10.54
N PRO A 108 -6.84 -15.53 -11.25
CA PRO A 108 -6.33 -16.90 -11.19
C PRO A 108 -4.83 -16.97 -11.51
N GLY A 109 -4.06 -17.54 -10.57
CA GLY A 109 -2.61 -17.71 -10.72
C GLY A 109 -1.78 -16.44 -10.49
N ASN A 110 -2.38 -15.30 -10.15
CA ASN A 110 -1.67 -14.05 -9.85
C ASN A 110 -1.44 -13.79 -8.36
N VAL A 111 -1.63 -14.82 -7.54
CA VAL A 111 -1.23 -14.85 -6.13
C VAL A 111 -0.64 -16.23 -5.78
N PRO A 112 0.28 -16.33 -4.80
CA PRO A 112 0.71 -17.61 -4.25
C PRO A 112 -0.46 -18.41 -3.67
N GLY A 113 -0.38 -19.74 -3.69
CA GLY A 113 -1.46 -20.61 -3.21
C GLY A 113 -1.84 -20.43 -1.73
N SER A 114 -0.92 -19.92 -0.89
CA SER A 114 -1.18 -19.62 0.52
C SER A 114 -1.79 -18.24 0.76
N HIS A 115 -1.74 -17.33 -0.23
CA HIS A 115 -2.18 -15.94 -0.09
C HIS A 115 -3.67 -15.75 0.22
N PRO A 116 -4.58 -16.67 -0.17
CA PRO A 116 -5.96 -16.64 0.29
C PRO A 116 -6.14 -16.84 1.80
N GLU A 117 -5.15 -17.37 2.50
CA GLU A 117 -5.18 -17.69 3.94
C GLU A 117 -4.26 -16.76 4.76
N GLU A 118 -3.12 -16.38 4.18
CA GLU A 118 -2.11 -15.47 4.73
C GLU A 118 -2.03 -14.19 3.89
N ILE A 119 -2.16 -13.02 4.49
CA ILE A 119 -1.96 -11.75 3.80
C ILE A 119 -0.49 -11.34 3.95
N ILE A 120 0.25 -11.37 2.84
CA ILE A 120 1.63 -10.88 2.84
C ILE A 120 1.71 -9.39 3.25
N ALA A 121 2.81 -9.00 3.90
CA ALA A 121 2.98 -7.66 4.47
C ALA A 121 2.62 -6.52 3.51
N ASN A 122 3.02 -6.60 2.24
CA ASN A 122 2.72 -5.57 1.22
C ASN A 122 1.24 -5.41 0.89
N ASN A 123 0.46 -6.48 1.08
CA ASN A 123 -0.95 -6.52 0.75
C ASN A 123 -1.85 -6.41 1.99
N THR A 124 -1.26 -6.19 3.19
CA THR A 124 -2.00 -5.72 4.36
C THR A 124 -2.58 -4.33 4.10
N HIS A 125 -3.54 -3.91 4.92
CA HIS A 125 -4.19 -2.62 4.73
C HIS A 125 -3.19 -1.46 4.81
N TRP A 126 -2.29 -1.50 5.79
CA TRP A 126 -1.21 -0.54 5.92
C TRP A 126 -0.17 -0.67 4.80
N GLY A 127 0.21 -1.90 4.41
CA GLY A 127 1.16 -2.16 3.32
C GLY A 127 0.68 -1.67 1.96
N PHE A 128 -0.64 -1.64 1.76
CA PHE A 128 -1.30 -1.03 0.60
C PHE A 128 -1.35 0.50 0.72
N ALA A 129 -1.90 1.03 1.81
CA ALA A 129 -2.34 2.41 1.90
C ALA A 129 -1.20 3.41 2.20
N LEU A 130 -0.28 3.08 3.12
CA LEU A 130 0.83 3.94 3.53
C LEU A 130 1.69 4.45 2.35
N PRO A 131 2.22 3.58 1.45
CA PRO A 131 3.00 4.08 0.32
C PRO A 131 2.14 4.94 -0.63
N ARG A 132 0.84 4.65 -0.74
CA ARG A 132 -0.06 5.37 -1.65
C ARG A 132 -0.36 6.79 -1.15
N ILE A 133 -0.62 6.99 0.14
CA ILE A 133 -0.82 8.34 0.71
C ILE A 133 0.47 9.17 0.67
N LEU A 134 1.62 8.52 0.83
CA LEU A 134 2.91 9.20 0.71
C LEU A 134 3.16 9.69 -0.73
N ILE A 135 2.80 8.91 -1.74
CA ILE A 135 2.88 9.36 -3.14
C ILE A 135 1.90 10.50 -3.44
N VAL A 136 0.72 10.53 -2.80
CA VAL A 136 -0.19 11.69 -2.90
C VAL A 136 0.51 12.94 -2.38
N ALA A 137 1.20 12.84 -1.23
CA ALA A 137 1.94 13.96 -0.63
C ALA A 137 3.06 14.50 -1.53
N TYR A 138 3.73 13.64 -2.30
CA TYR A 138 4.74 14.08 -3.29
C TYR A 138 4.15 15.01 -4.36
N GLY A 139 2.87 14.79 -4.72
CA GLY A 139 2.14 15.54 -5.73
C GLY A 139 2.54 15.18 -7.17
N LYS A 140 1.63 15.47 -8.11
CA LYS A 140 1.79 15.12 -9.54
C LYS A 140 2.56 16.14 -10.38
N LYS A 141 2.66 17.40 -9.92
CA LYS A 141 3.30 18.49 -10.66
C LYS A 141 4.80 18.50 -10.43
N ASP A 142 5.61 18.75 -11.46
CA ASP A 142 7.07 18.76 -11.32
C ASP A 142 7.57 19.97 -10.51
N GLU A 143 6.90 21.12 -10.63
CA GLU A 143 7.26 22.32 -9.87
C GLU A 143 7.03 22.10 -8.36
N GLY A 144 8.10 22.32 -7.57
CA GLY A 144 8.10 22.12 -6.13
C GLY A 144 8.02 20.66 -5.66
N ARG A 145 8.06 19.67 -6.57
CA ARG A 145 7.96 18.24 -6.22
C ARG A 145 9.08 17.81 -5.29
N GLY A 146 10.31 18.19 -5.60
CA GLY A 146 11.47 17.84 -4.76
C GLY A 146 11.30 18.32 -3.32
N ASN A 147 10.84 19.55 -3.12
CA ASN A 147 10.56 20.07 -1.79
C ASN A 147 9.45 19.30 -1.08
N ARG A 148 8.33 19.02 -1.77
CA ARG A 148 7.23 18.22 -1.19
C ARG A 148 7.66 16.80 -0.81
N VAL A 149 8.49 16.15 -1.63
CA VAL A 149 9.07 14.84 -1.32
C VAL A 149 9.90 14.93 -0.03
N MET A 150 10.81 15.90 0.07
CA MET A 150 11.65 16.06 1.26
C MET A 150 10.82 16.32 2.52
N VAL A 151 9.83 17.22 2.45
CA VAL A 151 8.95 17.52 3.58
C VAL A 151 8.12 16.29 3.98
N ALA A 152 7.54 15.57 3.02
CA ALA A 152 6.75 14.38 3.31
C ALA A 152 7.59 13.27 3.95
N LEU A 153 8.83 13.06 3.50
CA LEU A 153 9.76 12.11 4.12
C LEU A 153 10.19 12.54 5.52
N GLN A 154 10.47 13.83 5.72
CA GLN A 154 10.74 14.37 7.04
C GLN A 154 9.56 14.15 7.99
N THR A 155 8.33 14.33 7.50
CA THR A 155 7.11 14.04 8.28
C THR A 155 6.97 12.57 8.62
N VAL A 156 7.28 11.66 7.69
CA VAL A 156 7.34 10.22 8.01
C VAL A 156 8.34 9.98 9.13
N ASP A 157 9.57 10.50 9.04
CA ASP A 157 10.60 10.31 10.06
C ASP A 157 10.20 10.89 11.43
N ASP A 158 9.59 12.07 11.45
CA ASP A 158 9.20 12.74 12.69
C ASP A 158 8.01 12.04 13.37
N VAL A 159 7.05 11.54 12.58
CA VAL A 159 5.96 10.70 13.09
C VAL A 159 6.53 9.38 13.60
N MET A 160 7.42 8.73 12.85
CA MET A 160 7.99 7.41 13.16
C MET A 160 8.76 7.36 14.49
N LYS A 161 9.34 8.48 14.93
CA LYS A 161 10.03 8.58 16.24
C LYS A 161 9.10 8.47 17.45
N ARG A 162 7.79 8.49 17.23
CA ARG A 162 6.78 8.30 18.29
C ARG A 162 6.55 6.80 18.54
N HIS A 163 5.94 6.51 19.69
CA HIS A 163 5.44 5.17 19.99
C HIS A 163 4.06 4.98 19.36
N PHE A 164 3.79 3.76 18.87
CA PHE A 164 2.53 3.34 18.28
C PHE A 164 2.22 1.91 18.71
N ASP A 165 0.99 1.65 19.07
CA ASP A 165 0.50 0.34 19.46
C ASP A 165 0.16 -0.54 18.23
N SER A 166 -0.06 0.08 17.06
CA SER A 166 -0.39 -0.64 15.83
C SER A 166 0.01 0.09 14.54
N PRO A 167 0.14 -0.64 13.41
CA PRO A 167 0.25 -0.03 12.08
C PRO A 167 -0.92 0.89 11.71
N HIS A 168 -2.12 0.62 12.21
CA HIS A 168 -3.31 1.45 11.97
C HIS A 168 -3.23 2.79 12.67
N GLU A 169 -2.75 2.82 13.92
CA GLU A 169 -2.52 4.06 14.67
C GLU A 169 -1.48 4.93 13.96
N PHE A 170 -0.35 4.32 13.57
CA PHE A 170 0.68 5.01 12.78
C PHE A 170 0.11 5.60 11.48
N MET A 171 -0.70 4.83 10.75
CA MET A 171 -1.31 5.29 9.51
C MET A 171 -2.26 6.47 9.72
N ALA A 172 -3.07 6.45 10.79
CA ALA A 172 -3.96 7.55 11.15
C ALA A 172 -3.17 8.83 11.51
N VAL A 173 -2.16 8.70 12.38
CA VAL A 173 -1.32 9.84 12.78
C VAL A 173 -0.53 10.42 11.60
N LEU A 174 0.01 9.56 10.72
CA LEU A 174 0.72 10.01 9.53
C LEU A 174 -0.23 10.72 8.57
N ALA A 175 -1.44 10.18 8.34
CA ALA A 175 -2.44 10.81 7.48
C ALA A 175 -2.80 12.22 7.97
N GLU A 176 -3.06 12.39 9.27
CA GLU A 176 -3.34 13.71 9.86
C GLU A 176 -2.16 14.67 9.71
N SER A 177 -0.94 14.18 9.92
CA SER A 177 0.27 14.99 9.77
C SER A 177 0.46 15.46 8.32
N LEU A 178 0.15 14.61 7.34
CA LEU A 178 0.19 14.97 5.92
C LEU A 178 -0.90 15.98 5.55
N ILE A 179 -2.10 15.89 6.14
CA ILE A 179 -3.16 16.90 5.97
C ILE A 179 -2.67 18.27 6.43
N GLY A 180 -1.95 18.34 7.56
CA GLY A 180 -1.34 19.57 8.05
C GLY A 180 -0.34 20.23 7.08
N LEU A 181 0.18 19.46 6.11
CA LEU A 181 1.03 19.98 5.01
C LEU A 181 0.22 20.42 3.77
N GLY A 182 -1.11 20.37 3.84
CA GLY A 182 -2.00 20.70 2.73
C GLY A 182 -2.22 19.56 1.75
N VAL A 183 -1.97 18.30 2.14
CA VAL A 183 -2.30 17.15 1.31
C VAL A 183 -3.82 16.97 1.25
N ASP A 184 -4.34 16.71 0.04
CA ASP A 184 -5.78 16.60 -0.21
C ASP A 184 -6.43 15.45 0.58
N LYS A 185 -7.42 15.79 1.42
CA LYS A 185 -8.11 14.84 2.31
C LYS A 185 -8.83 13.74 1.54
N ASP A 186 -9.44 14.06 0.40
CA ASP A 186 -10.19 13.09 -0.40
C ASP A 186 -9.26 12.07 -1.05
N GLN A 187 -8.08 12.51 -1.52
CA GLN A 187 -7.04 11.61 -1.98
C GLN A 187 -6.49 10.72 -0.86
N ILE A 188 -6.34 11.21 0.37
CA ILE A 188 -5.95 10.39 1.51
C ILE A 188 -7.04 9.34 1.79
N LEU A 189 -8.30 9.76 1.99
CA LEU A 189 -9.44 8.88 2.25
C LEU A 189 -9.58 7.79 1.19
N ARG A 190 -9.46 8.15 -0.09
CA ARG A 190 -9.51 7.20 -1.21
C ARG A 190 -8.49 6.07 -1.10
N ASN A 191 -7.31 6.33 -0.54
CA ASN A 191 -6.25 5.32 -0.44
C ASN A 191 -6.34 4.53 0.88
N ILE A 192 -6.70 5.17 1.99
CA ILE A 192 -6.80 4.49 3.28
C ILE A 192 -8.14 3.78 3.50
N LEU A 193 -9.20 4.15 2.79
CA LEU A 193 -10.51 3.48 2.81
C LEU A 193 -10.89 3.04 1.38
N SER A 194 -9.93 2.48 0.63
CA SER A 194 -10.14 2.11 -0.77
C SER A 194 -11.17 0.99 -0.95
N ALA A 195 -12.29 1.29 -1.60
CA ALA A 195 -13.32 0.30 -1.92
C ALA A 195 -12.78 -0.86 -2.77
N GLY A 196 -11.87 -0.58 -3.71
CA GLY A 196 -11.22 -1.61 -4.54
C GLY A 196 -10.36 -2.57 -3.71
N TYR A 197 -9.53 -2.04 -2.81
CA TYR A 197 -8.74 -2.88 -1.90
C TYR A 197 -9.64 -3.73 -1.00
N LEU A 198 -10.71 -3.15 -0.47
CA LEU A 198 -11.66 -3.88 0.37
C LEU A 198 -12.37 -4.99 -0.42
N GLN A 199 -12.73 -4.76 -1.68
CA GLN A 199 -13.30 -5.77 -2.57
C GLN A 199 -12.31 -6.91 -2.90
N GLU A 200 -11.03 -6.58 -3.08
CA GLU A 200 -9.97 -7.55 -3.39
C GLU A 200 -9.63 -8.42 -2.17
N ASN A 201 -9.44 -7.80 -1.01
CA ASN A 201 -8.90 -8.46 0.17
C ASN A 201 -9.94 -8.82 1.23
N ASN A 202 -11.13 -8.22 1.19
CA ASN A 202 -12.25 -8.48 2.10
C ASN A 202 -11.90 -8.30 3.59
N THR A 203 -11.06 -7.32 3.91
CA THR A 203 -10.52 -7.06 5.26
C THR A 203 -11.33 -6.02 6.03
N TYR A 204 -12.62 -6.27 6.26
CA TYR A 204 -13.52 -5.32 6.95
C TYR A 204 -13.06 -4.99 8.37
N THR A 205 -12.55 -5.98 9.09
CA THR A 205 -12.03 -5.83 10.45
C THR A 205 -10.87 -4.84 10.48
N SER A 206 -9.96 -4.93 9.51
CA SER A 206 -8.85 -3.98 9.37
C SER A 206 -9.32 -2.54 9.15
N TYR A 207 -10.41 -2.37 8.37
CA TYR A 207 -11.02 -1.05 8.14
C TYR A 207 -11.68 -0.51 9.41
N GLN A 208 -12.35 -1.35 10.20
CA GLN A 208 -12.95 -0.94 11.47
C GLN A 208 -11.90 -0.49 12.49
N LEU A 209 -10.77 -1.21 12.57
CA LEU A 209 -9.62 -0.80 13.38
C LEU A 209 -9.10 0.57 12.92
N LEU A 210 -8.85 0.73 11.62
CA LEU A 210 -8.41 2.03 11.10
C LEU A 210 -9.40 3.16 11.42
N VAL A 211 -10.71 2.95 11.22
CA VAL A 211 -11.72 3.99 11.50
C VAL A 211 -11.70 4.37 12.98
N THR A 212 -11.47 3.41 13.88
CA THR A 212 -11.29 3.67 15.32
C THR A 212 -10.07 4.56 15.56
N GLU A 213 -8.94 4.23 14.93
CA GLU A 213 -7.72 5.04 15.02
C GLU A 213 -7.89 6.44 14.42
N MET A 214 -8.59 6.58 13.31
CA MET A 214 -8.92 7.87 12.69
C MET A 214 -9.78 8.75 13.61
N MET A 215 -10.72 8.16 14.35
CA MET A 215 -11.54 8.90 15.31
C MET A 215 -10.71 9.48 16.46
N ASN A 216 -9.62 8.81 16.83
CA ASN A 216 -8.74 9.21 17.93
C ASN A 216 -7.62 10.16 17.48
N HIS A 217 -7.11 9.97 16.26
CA HIS A 217 -5.84 10.54 15.83
C HIS A 217 -5.91 11.37 14.55
N SER A 218 -7.03 11.34 13.81
CA SER A 218 -7.19 12.06 12.54
C SER A 218 -8.50 12.87 12.48
N PRO A 219 -8.69 13.86 13.37
CA PRO A 219 -9.93 14.62 13.47
C PRO A 219 -10.32 15.32 12.16
N GLU A 220 -9.37 15.88 11.41
CA GLU A 220 -9.68 16.54 10.14
C GLU A 220 -10.15 15.55 9.07
N LEU A 221 -9.60 14.33 9.09
CA LEU A 221 -9.91 13.29 8.13
C LEU A 221 -11.28 12.66 8.41
N ILE A 222 -11.60 12.40 9.68
CA ILE A 222 -12.91 11.87 10.07
C ILE A 222 -14.03 12.90 9.86
N GLU A 223 -13.74 14.19 10.07
CA GLU A 223 -14.68 15.26 9.75
C GLU A 223 -14.99 15.25 8.25
N ARG A 224 -13.96 15.20 7.39
CA ARG A 224 -14.17 15.13 5.94
C ARG A 224 -14.96 13.89 5.54
N TYR A 225 -14.63 12.71 6.09
CA TYR A 225 -15.34 11.47 5.81
C TYR A 225 -16.83 11.51 6.15
N LYS A 226 -17.21 12.22 7.23
CA LYS A 226 -18.61 12.40 7.64
C LYS A 226 -19.38 13.40 6.78
N GLN A 227 -18.68 14.33 6.13
CA GLN A 227 -19.27 15.32 5.23
C GLN A 227 -19.58 14.73 3.84
N LEU A 228 -18.89 13.67 3.44
CA LEU A 228 -19.10 13.01 2.15
C LEU A 228 -20.45 12.28 2.10
N THR A 229 -21.22 12.49 1.03
CA THR A 229 -22.40 11.68 0.73
C THR A 229 -22.02 10.26 0.29
N GLN A 230 -22.99 9.36 0.23
CA GLN A 230 -22.76 8.00 -0.28
C GLN A 230 -22.38 8.02 -1.78
N GLU A 231 -22.99 8.92 -2.55
CA GLU A 231 -22.62 9.12 -3.96
C GLU A 231 -21.17 9.61 -4.07
N GLU A 232 -20.75 10.61 -3.28
CA GLU A 232 -19.38 11.11 -3.32
C GLU A 232 -18.36 10.04 -2.91
N LYS A 233 -18.67 9.24 -1.88
CA LYS A 233 -17.82 8.11 -1.48
C LYS A 233 -17.66 7.11 -2.62
N HIS A 234 -18.77 6.76 -3.28
CA HIS A 234 -18.73 5.86 -4.44
C HIS A 234 -17.91 6.44 -5.59
N GLU A 235 -18.09 7.71 -5.94
CA GLU A 235 -17.35 8.40 -7.00
C GLU A 235 -15.85 8.50 -6.71
N PHE A 236 -15.48 8.73 -5.45
CA PHE A 236 -14.08 8.75 -5.03
C PHE A 236 -13.47 7.36 -4.84
N GLY A 237 -14.28 6.30 -4.82
CA GLY A 237 -13.84 4.92 -4.55
C GLY A 237 -13.49 4.69 -3.08
N ILE A 238 -14.20 5.35 -2.17
CA ILE A 238 -14.11 5.22 -0.72
C ILE A 238 -15.19 4.23 -0.26
N ALA A 239 -14.80 3.27 0.59
CA ALA A 239 -15.69 2.29 1.21
C ALA A 239 -16.56 2.87 2.34
#